data_AF-A0A379GAB3-F1
#
_entry.id   AF-A0A379GAB3-F1
#
_cell.length_a   1.000
_cell.length_b   1.000
_cell.length_c   1.000
_cell.angle_alpha   90.00
_cell.angle_beta   90.00
_cell.angle_gamma   90.00
#
_symmetry.space_group_name_H-M   'P 1'
#
loop_
_entity.id
_entity.type
_entity.pdbx_description
1 polymer ?
#
loop_
_entity_poly.entity_id
_entity_poly.type
_entity_poly.pdbx_seq_one_letter_code
_entity_poly.pdbx_strand_id
1 'polypeptide(L)'
;MGGRYRDLLEIEQVEAQTRNEVGDLVGGKPIWVTLSKCREEPAKAGAVLSTVNAKAIEYSSNIFLPKHSPAVPLNARVRVLSEAGEVQVIGSVLRYKKYQHYAKIWV
;
A
#
# COMPACT_ATOMS: atom_id res chain seq x y z
N MET A 1 -5.50 19.76 17.26
CA MET A 1 -4.22 19.32 16.64
C MET A 1 -4.55 18.33 15.52
N GLY A 2 -4.60 18.79 14.26
CA GLY A 2 -4.96 17.93 13.13
C GLY A 2 -3.81 16.99 12.76
N GLY A 3 -3.96 15.70 13.01
CA GLY A 3 -2.94 14.69 12.70
C GLY A 3 -2.61 14.67 11.21
N ARG A 4 -1.31 14.69 10.87
CA ARG A 4 -0.78 14.62 9.50
C ARG A 4 -1.11 13.31 8.77
N TYR A 5 -1.54 12.28 9.51
CA TYR A 5 -1.87 10.95 9.01
C TYR A 5 -3.15 10.50 9.73
N ARG A 6 -4.27 10.44 9.02
CA ARG A 6 -5.59 10.07 9.57
C ARG A 6 -6.03 8.70 9.09
N ASP A 7 -5.58 8.32 7.91
CA ASP A 7 -5.98 7.10 7.22
C ASP A 7 -5.08 5.93 7.65
N LEU A 8 -5.52 4.71 7.38
CA LEU A 8 -4.77 3.49 7.63
C LEU A 8 -4.36 2.85 6.31
N LEU A 9 -3.07 2.56 6.16
CA LEU A 9 -2.55 1.76 5.06
C LEU A 9 -2.57 0.29 5.46
N GLU A 10 -3.20 -0.52 4.65
CA GLU A 10 -3.17 -1.98 4.77
C GLU A 10 -2.53 -2.61 3.53
N ILE A 11 -1.84 -3.72 3.74
CA ILE A 11 -1.21 -4.51 2.70
C ILE A 11 -1.88 -5.88 2.64
N GLU A 12 -2.14 -6.36 1.43
CA GLU A 12 -2.60 -7.74 1.21
C GLU A 12 -1.43 -8.69 1.44
N GLN A 13 -1.60 -9.62 2.37
CA GLN A 13 -0.67 -10.71 2.63
C GLN A 13 -1.40 -12.03 2.46
N VAL A 14 -0.68 -13.06 2.06
CA VAL A 14 -1.20 -14.43 1.97
C VAL A 14 -0.86 -15.13 3.27
N GLU A 15 -1.86 -15.67 3.97
CA GLU A 15 -1.61 -16.48 5.16
C GLU A 15 -0.68 -17.64 4.83
N ALA A 16 0.24 -17.95 5.77
CA ALA A 16 1.12 -19.10 5.64
C ALA A 16 0.29 -20.38 5.48
N GLN A 17 0.61 -21.15 4.44
CA GLN A 17 0.01 -22.46 4.25
C GLN A 17 0.54 -23.40 5.33
N THR A 18 -0.36 -24.08 6.03
CA THR A 18 -0.03 -25.09 7.03
C THR A 18 -0.40 -26.45 6.50
N ARG A 19 0.38 -27.47 6.89
CA ARG A 19 0.11 -28.85 6.49
C ARG A 19 -0.83 -29.47 7.53
N ASN A 20 -1.99 -29.96 7.11
CA ASN A 20 -2.90 -30.66 8.03
C ASN A 20 -2.38 -32.08 8.35
N GLU A 21 -3.06 -32.74 9.30
CA GLU A 21 -2.75 -34.12 9.73
C GLU A 21 -2.86 -35.15 8.59
N VAL A 22 -3.56 -34.82 7.50
CA VAL A 22 -3.75 -35.66 6.31
C VAL A 22 -2.65 -35.43 5.25
N GLY A 23 -1.81 -34.41 5.44
CA GLY A 23 -0.70 -34.08 4.55
C GLY A 23 -1.03 -33.06 3.48
N ASP A 24 -2.25 -32.51 3.44
CA ASP A 24 -2.68 -31.46 2.53
C ASP A 24 -2.18 -30.08 2.98
N LEU A 25 -1.91 -29.21 2.01
CA LEU A 25 -1.63 -27.80 2.25
C LEU A 25 -2.96 -27.05 2.40
N VAL A 26 -3.20 -26.52 3.61
CA VAL A 26 -4.42 -25.77 3.94
C VAL A 26 -4.04 -24.34 4.30
N GLY A 27 -4.80 -23.37 3.82
CA GLY A 27 -4.55 -21.94 4.03
C GLY A 27 -4.25 -21.19 2.72
N GLY A 28 -3.64 -20.00 2.84
CA GLY A 28 -3.35 -19.14 1.68
C GLY A 28 -4.45 -18.16 1.32
N LYS A 29 -5.33 -17.80 2.26
CA LYS A 29 -6.32 -16.74 2.02
C LYS A 29 -5.63 -15.37 2.05
N PRO A 30 -6.03 -14.44 1.14
CA PRO A 30 -5.56 -13.08 1.22
C PRO A 30 -6.18 -12.41 2.46
N ILE A 31 -5.31 -11.92 3.34
CA ILE A 31 -5.67 -11.13 4.51
C ILE A 31 -5.12 -9.71 4.35
N TRP A 32 -5.86 -8.74 4.87
CA TRP A 32 -5.41 -7.36 4.90
C TRP A 32 -4.76 -7.08 6.25
N VAL A 33 -3.49 -6.69 6.22
CA VAL A 33 -2.70 -6.41 7.42
C VAL A 33 -2.46 -4.92 7.51
N THR A 34 -2.89 -4.30 8.61
CA THR A 34 -2.64 -2.88 8.87
C THR A 34 -1.15 -2.64 9.06
N LEU A 35 -0.58 -1.79 8.21
CA LEU A 35 0.86 -1.55 8.13
C LEU A 35 1.27 -0.30 8.93
N SER A 36 0.61 0.83 8.67
CA SER A 36 0.86 2.09 9.39
C SER A 36 -0.22 3.13 9.08
N LYS A 37 -0.26 4.21 9.87
CA LYS A 37 -1.05 5.40 9.52
C LYS A 37 -0.51 6.05 8.26
N CYS A 38 -1.38 6.54 7.39
CA CYS A 38 -1.03 7.20 6.15
C CYS A 38 -1.89 8.44 5.91
N ARG A 39 -1.53 9.14 4.84
CA ARG A 39 -2.31 10.23 4.26
C ARG A 39 -2.36 10.02 2.77
N GLU A 40 -3.56 9.89 2.25
CA GLU A 40 -3.79 9.78 0.82
C GLU A 40 -3.91 11.17 0.18
N GLU A 41 -3.33 11.32 -1.00
CA GLU A 41 -3.54 12.48 -1.87
C GLU A 41 -3.83 11.97 -3.30
N PRO A 42 -5.04 12.17 -3.82
CA PRO A 42 -5.42 11.67 -5.13
C PRO A 42 -4.57 12.35 -6.21
N ALA A 43 -4.17 11.58 -7.20
CA ALA A 43 -3.39 12.13 -8.31
C ALA A 43 -4.29 12.99 -9.21
N LYS A 44 -3.72 14.06 -9.79
CA LYS A 44 -4.42 14.84 -10.82
C LYS A 44 -4.53 14.01 -12.11
N ALA A 45 -5.54 14.29 -12.93
CA ALA A 45 -5.71 13.63 -14.23
C ALA A 45 -4.41 13.71 -15.07
N GLY A 46 -3.95 12.57 -15.59
CA GLY A 46 -2.72 12.46 -16.38
C GLY A 46 -1.42 12.40 -15.56
N ALA A 47 -1.49 12.04 -14.28
CA ALA A 47 -0.30 11.89 -13.46
C ALA A 47 0.49 10.63 -13.84
N VAL A 48 1.72 10.82 -14.31
CA VAL A 48 2.57 9.77 -14.84
C VAL A 48 3.81 9.56 -13.97
N LEU A 49 4.17 8.30 -13.79
CA LEU A 49 5.45 7.88 -13.22
C LEU A 49 6.39 7.43 -14.34
N SER A 50 7.52 8.12 -14.50
CA SER A 50 8.56 7.75 -15.46
C SER A 50 9.36 6.57 -14.93
N THR A 51 9.36 5.46 -15.68
CA THR A 51 10.17 4.28 -15.39
C THR A 51 11.45 4.27 -16.23
N VAL A 52 12.42 3.43 -15.84
CA VAL A 52 13.76 3.33 -16.47
C VAL A 52 13.70 3.04 -17.98
N ASN A 53 12.61 2.44 -18.46
CA ASN A 53 12.40 2.11 -19.87
C ASN A 53 11.63 3.19 -20.64
N ALA A 54 11.61 4.44 -20.15
CA ALA A 54 10.83 5.55 -20.71
C ALA A 54 9.31 5.28 -20.81
N LYS A 55 8.81 4.23 -20.14
CA LYS A 55 7.38 3.90 -20.10
C LYS A 55 6.71 4.74 -19.02
N ALA A 56 5.75 5.54 -19.45
CA ALA A 56 4.81 6.26 -18.62
C ALA A 56 3.83 5.27 -17.98
N ILE A 57 3.82 5.16 -16.65
CA ILE A 57 2.77 4.43 -15.93
C ILE A 57 1.89 5.47 -15.23
N GLU A 58 0.61 5.50 -15.57
CA GLU A 58 -0.37 6.31 -14.87
C GLU A 58 -0.56 5.77 -13.44
N TYR A 59 -0.61 6.68 -12.47
CA TYR A 59 -0.89 6.34 -11.08
C TYR A 59 -2.14 7.07 -10.61
N SER A 60 -2.92 6.40 -9.77
CA SER A 60 -4.19 6.88 -9.24
C SER A 60 -4.01 7.81 -8.04
N SER A 61 -3.08 7.48 -7.14
CA SER A 61 -2.94 8.17 -5.86
C SER A 61 -1.53 8.16 -5.31
N ASN A 62 -1.23 9.20 -4.54
CA ASN A 62 0.00 9.34 -3.76
C ASN A 62 -0.31 9.06 -2.28
N ILE A 63 0.35 8.07 -1.69
CA ILE A 63 0.18 7.75 -0.27
C ILE A 63 1.43 8.18 0.48
N PHE A 64 1.26 9.07 1.46
CA PHE A 64 2.32 9.55 2.33
C PHE A 64 2.29 8.80 3.67
N LEU A 65 3.47 8.41 4.11
CA LEU A 65 3.67 7.57 5.29
C LEU A 65 4.71 8.20 6.23
N PRO A 66 4.63 7.94 7.54
CA PRO A 66 5.67 8.31 8.49
C PRO A 66 7.03 7.70 8.12
N LYS A 67 8.13 8.37 8.45
CA LYS A 67 9.51 7.86 8.19
C LYS A 67 9.76 6.46 8.76
N HIS A 68 9.14 6.14 9.89
CA HIS A 68 9.31 4.86 10.58
C HIS A 68 8.41 3.74 10.02
N SER A 69 7.62 4.00 8.96
CA SER A 69 6.83 2.96 8.32
C SER A 69 7.74 1.87 7.74
N PRO A 70 7.29 0.60 7.78
CA PRO A 70 8.01 -0.48 7.13
C PRO A 70 7.99 -0.28 5.60
N ALA A 71 8.96 -0.88 4.92
CA ALA A 71 9.04 -0.82 3.47
C ALA A 71 7.90 -1.64 2.85
N VAL A 72 7.30 -1.09 1.79
CA VAL A 72 6.26 -1.79 1.04
C VAL A 72 6.85 -2.32 -0.27
N PRO A 73 6.71 -3.61 -0.57
CA PRO A 73 7.26 -4.18 -1.80
C PRO A 73 6.59 -3.62 -3.05
N LEU A 74 7.34 -3.57 -4.15
CA LEU A 74 6.78 -3.26 -5.47
C LEU A 74 5.75 -4.34 -5.85
N ASN A 75 4.69 -3.93 -6.55
CA ASN A 75 3.54 -4.76 -6.94
C ASN A 75 2.72 -5.35 -5.78
N ALA A 76 3.06 -5.04 -4.52
CA ALA A 76 2.21 -5.41 -3.40
C ALA A 76 0.86 -4.73 -3.51
N ARG A 77 -0.22 -5.46 -3.23
CA ARG A 77 -1.56 -4.89 -3.21
C ARG A 77 -1.78 -4.18 -1.90
N VAL A 78 -2.21 -2.93 -1.97
CA VAL A 78 -2.47 -2.08 -0.80
C VAL A 78 -3.85 -1.46 -0.89
N ARG A 79 -4.41 -1.16 0.28
CA ARG A 79 -5.61 -0.34 0.39
C ARG A 79 -5.45 0.72 1.46
N VAL A 80 -6.09 1.86 1.25
CA VAL A 80 -6.20 2.93 2.23
C VAL A 80 -7.60 2.95 2.80
N LEU A 81 -7.71 2.87 4.12
CA LEU A 81 -8.95 3.01 4.86
C LEU A 81 -9.01 4.40 5.49
N SER A 82 -10.13 5.09 5.30
CA SER A 82 -10.42 6.34 6.01
C SER A 82 -10.62 6.10 7.51
N GLU A 83 -10.63 7.16 8.29
CA GLU A 83 -10.98 7.11 9.72
C GLU A 83 -12.39 6.53 9.97
N ALA A 84 -13.29 6.62 8.98
CA ALA A 84 -14.63 6.04 9.02
C ALA A 84 -14.66 4.55 8.62
N GLY A 85 -13.53 3.96 8.24
CA GLY A 85 -13.42 2.57 7.79
C GLY A 85 -13.77 2.35 6.31
N GLU A 86 -13.92 3.41 5.52
CA GLU A 86 -14.22 3.33 4.09
C GLU A 86 -12.93 3.16 3.27
N VAL A 87 -12.97 2.32 2.24
CA VAL A 87 -11.84 2.14 1.32
C VAL A 87 -11.77 3.35 0.38
N GLN A 88 -10.74 4.19 0.56
CA GLN A 88 -10.50 5.35 -0.30
C GLN A 88 -9.74 4.98 -1.56
N VAL A 89 -8.71 4.14 -1.42
CA VAL A 89 -7.84 3.72 -2.52
C VAL A 89 -7.57 2.23 -2.40
N ILE A 90 -7.60 1.53 -3.51
CA ILE A 90 -7.16 0.14 -3.61
C ILE A 90 -6.37 -0.04 -4.91
N GLY A 91 -5.19 -0.63 -4.82
CA GLY A 91 -4.34 -0.82 -6.00
C GLY A 91 -3.01 -1.48 -5.68
N SER A 92 -2.17 -1.58 -6.69
CA SER A 92 -0.84 -2.19 -6.58
C SER A 92 0.23 -1.11 -6.44
N VAL A 93 1.23 -1.35 -5.61
CA VAL A 93 2.34 -0.41 -5.43
C VAL A 93 3.19 -0.33 -6.69
N LEU A 94 3.10 0.81 -7.39
CA LEU A 94 3.91 1.12 -8.56
C LEU A 94 5.32 1.56 -8.16
N ARG A 95 5.43 2.27 -7.04
CA ARG A 95 6.71 2.73 -6.51
C ARG A 95 6.62 2.94 -5.01
N TYR A 96 7.70 2.59 -4.30
CA TYR A 96 7.95 3.00 -2.92
C TYR A 96 9.26 3.79 -2.86
N LYS A 97 9.25 4.93 -2.16
CA LYS A 97 10.46 5.71 -1.89
C LYS A 97 10.44 6.29 -0.49
N LYS A 98 11.54 6.08 0.23
CA LYS A 98 11.78 6.67 1.55
C LYS A 98 12.61 7.95 1.41
N TYR A 99 12.10 9.03 1.98
CA TYR A 99 12.77 10.33 2.07
C TYR A 99 13.27 10.57 3.50
N GLN A 100 13.97 11.69 3.73
CA GLN A 100 14.56 11.99 5.04
C GLN A 100 13.53 12.14 6.17
N HIS A 101 12.30 12.60 5.86
CA HIS A 101 11.27 12.91 6.85
C HIS A 101 9.95 12.12 6.67
N TYR A 102 9.77 11.43 5.53
CA TYR A 102 8.55 10.69 5.22
C TYR A 102 8.86 9.56 4.22
N ALA A 103 7.93 8.63 4.05
CA ALA A 103 7.94 7.69 2.94
C ALA A 103 6.74 7.97 2.02
N LYS A 104 6.87 7.63 0.74
CA LYS A 104 5.85 7.85 -0.28
C LYS A 104 5.66 6.60 -1.12
N ILE A 105 4.40 6.26 -1.35
CA ILE A 105 3.95 5.22 -2.26
C ILE A 105 3.18 5.87 -3.40
N TRP A 106 3.37 5.34 -4.59
CA TRP A 106 2.54 5.61 -5.75
C TRP A 106 1.73 4.35 -6.04
N VAL A 107 0.41 4.51 -6.08
CA VAL A 107 -0.58 3.46 -6.39
C VAL A 107 -1.27 3.82 -7.69
#